data_AF-A0A431HY97-F1
#
_entry.id   AF-A0A431HY97-F1
#
_cell.length_a   1.000
_cell.length_b   1.000
_cell.length_c   1.000
_cell.angle_alpha   90.00
_cell.angle_beta   90.00
_cell.angle_gamma   90.00
#
_symmetry.space_group_name_H-M   'P 1'
#
loop_
_entity.id
_entity.type
_entity.pdbx_description
1 polymer ?
#
loop_
_entity_poly.entity_id
_entity_poly.type
_entity_poly.pdbx_seq_one_letter_code
_entity_poly.pdbx_strand_id
1 'polypeptide(L)'
;MINSNYSTNPNFNINPTIVASLHQLEITIEEKQSKKNTVTSYNYFQFPAIKCNINSLINTANNYGINITQVTTGTIEVSWDANQNNYYQDNITAIFQQIIQLIPQPMSWVKLINPTKSKKQVVNLEYLRNTFEHDSLRIISSESFRRLQNKTQVIPLSDSDNIHNRLTHSIEVAMVGKKLANMVARNIWDSHLTLADTDTILNKYQCGSHEAAGEIFVHSISEIVHAACLIHDIGNPPFGHQGEEALKETYAELIQNPLYQDTLAKLAINNPDLFQIEGNAQTIRLIATNQNIDLTYATLAASIKYPRIYNQQQKSIYKKFNIYHSEQPLFKQITQSCGLNPINNTIDYQRHPLVYLVEAADDICYSLFDFEDFVTLGFISQQVYCDTLIKIIIPNMQAPKAKQVTGDTIEEKRSNFAKLLHERAPDFANLASMLRSDAIHQLTLNAAYAFKVKYDSIIRGVYTQQNQLLNAKGQINGLLDIYEAIMQTKNSADEFANSNQDLKKYSISAGYNHLAVLKNSLGGYTIISELLKIHIAALHNLYLLKSQMVLSIMPPKYILAKLINALKTKEYPSWVNALSTTEQIEQIRLINDYLTGLTDTAALKLFRHLKGHEQISI
;
A
#
# COMPACT_ATOMS: atom_id res chain seq x y z
N MET A 1 -10.68 -35.71 -35.96
CA MET A 1 -11.90 -36.42 -36.40
C MET A 1 -12.37 -37.22 -35.19
N ILE A 2 -13.49 -36.92 -34.53
CA ILE A 2 -14.88 -37.01 -35.02
C ILE A 2 -15.75 -35.96 -34.31
N ASN A 3 -16.49 -35.18 -35.12
CA ASN A 3 -17.79 -34.49 -34.97
C ASN A 3 -18.21 -33.94 -33.59
N SER A 4 -18.44 -32.64 -33.35
CA SER A 4 -19.36 -31.67 -33.99
C SER A 4 -20.78 -32.22 -34.25
N ASN A 5 -21.69 -32.02 -33.28
CA ASN A 5 -23.09 -31.57 -33.49
C ASN A 5 -23.91 -31.77 -32.21
N TYR A 6 -24.18 -30.68 -31.50
CA TYR A 6 -25.53 -30.36 -30.98
C TYR A 6 -25.62 -28.84 -30.80
N SER A 7 -26.23 -28.19 -31.77
CA SER A 7 -26.79 -26.84 -31.64
C SER A 7 -28.13 -26.91 -30.94
N THR A 8 -28.39 -26.01 -29.98
CA THR A 8 -29.42 -24.95 -30.00
C THR A 8 -29.83 -24.57 -28.57
N ASN A 9 -29.67 -23.29 -28.25
CA ASN A 9 -30.20 -22.55 -27.10
C ASN A 9 -31.54 -23.05 -26.54
N PRO A 10 -31.70 -22.92 -25.22
CA PRO A 10 -32.75 -22.08 -24.65
C PRO A 10 -32.13 -20.70 -24.36
N ASN A 11 -32.90 -19.65 -24.64
CA ASN A 11 -32.54 -18.28 -24.28
C ASN A 11 -32.34 -18.15 -22.77
N PHE A 12 -31.10 -18.30 -22.32
CA PHE A 12 -30.72 -17.96 -20.97
C PHE A 12 -30.15 -16.55 -20.99
N ASN A 13 -30.82 -15.64 -20.30
CA ASN A 13 -30.35 -14.28 -20.07
C ASN A 13 -29.25 -14.30 -18.97
N ILE A 14 -28.21 -15.09 -19.20
CA ILE A 14 -27.06 -15.22 -18.29
C ILE A 14 -26.05 -14.15 -18.70
N ASN A 15 -25.53 -13.44 -17.71
CA ASN A 15 -24.44 -12.50 -17.90
C ASN A 15 -23.25 -13.23 -18.59
N PRO A 16 -22.78 -12.78 -19.77
CA PRO A 16 -21.72 -13.45 -20.54
C PRO A 16 -20.43 -13.67 -19.75
N THR A 17 -20.13 -12.77 -18.79
CA THR A 17 -18.99 -12.89 -17.89
C THR A 17 -19.09 -14.11 -16.98
N ILE A 18 -20.32 -14.50 -16.60
CA ILE A 18 -20.61 -15.65 -15.74
C ILE A 18 -20.47 -16.95 -16.53
N VAL A 19 -20.89 -16.99 -17.79
CA VAL A 19 -20.69 -18.16 -18.66
C VAL A 19 -19.21 -18.42 -18.91
N ALA A 20 -18.42 -17.37 -19.15
CA ALA A 20 -16.96 -17.48 -19.30
C ALA A 20 -16.28 -17.99 -18.02
N SER A 21 -16.72 -17.53 -16.83
CA SER A 21 -16.22 -18.05 -15.55
C SER A 21 -16.68 -19.48 -15.26
N LEU A 22 -17.89 -19.87 -15.67
CA LEU A 22 -18.42 -21.24 -15.55
C LEU A 22 -17.65 -22.24 -16.44
N HIS A 23 -17.13 -21.80 -17.59
CA HIS A 23 -16.35 -22.64 -18.51
C HIS A 23 -14.90 -22.92 -18.05
N GLN A 24 -14.37 -22.14 -17.11
CA GLN A 24 -13.03 -22.34 -16.52
C GLN A 24 -13.05 -23.18 -15.24
N LEU A 25 -14.22 -23.66 -14.80
CA LEU A 25 -14.37 -24.36 -13.53
C LEU A 25 -13.91 -25.82 -13.68
N GLU A 26 -12.84 -26.19 -12.95
CA GLU A 26 -12.46 -27.59 -12.77
C GLU A 26 -13.56 -28.30 -11.97
N ILE A 27 -14.44 -29.03 -12.67
CA ILE A 27 -15.33 -30.00 -12.05
C ILE A 27 -14.46 -31.21 -11.69
N THR A 28 -14.16 -31.36 -10.42
CA THR A 28 -13.44 -32.55 -9.93
C THR A 28 -14.46 -33.59 -9.50
N ILE A 29 -14.24 -34.84 -9.91
CA ILE A 29 -15.10 -35.97 -9.58
C ILE A 29 -14.49 -36.71 -8.40
N GLU A 30 -15.22 -36.80 -7.28
CA GLU A 30 -14.85 -37.65 -6.14
C GLU A 30 -15.75 -38.89 -6.09
N GLU A 31 -15.14 -40.08 -6.04
CA GLU A 31 -15.84 -41.34 -5.83
C GLU A 31 -15.88 -41.68 -4.33
N LYS A 32 -17.08 -41.76 -3.74
CA LYS A 32 -17.25 -42.22 -2.35
C LYS A 32 -17.87 -43.61 -2.32
N GLN A 33 -17.17 -44.56 -1.69
CA GLN A 33 -17.71 -45.90 -1.40
C GLN A 33 -18.67 -45.84 -0.21
N SER A 34 -19.92 -46.24 -0.42
CA SER A 34 -20.87 -46.43 0.67
C SER A 34 -20.71 -47.82 1.33
N LYS A 35 -21.17 -47.96 2.58
CA LYS A 35 -21.20 -49.24 3.33
C LYS A 35 -22.02 -50.37 2.65
N LYS A 36 -22.63 -50.12 1.48
CA LYS A 36 -23.49 -51.05 0.72
C LYS A 36 -22.93 -51.42 -0.67
N ASN A 37 -21.63 -51.30 -0.93
CA ASN A 37 -21.00 -51.66 -2.24
C ASN A 37 -21.54 -50.89 -3.46
N THR A 38 -22.17 -49.73 -3.26
CA THR A 38 -22.53 -48.80 -4.34
C THR A 38 -21.53 -47.65 -4.34
N VAL A 39 -20.81 -47.47 -5.45
CA VAL A 39 -19.95 -46.30 -5.70
C VAL A 39 -20.85 -45.20 -6.26
N THR A 40 -20.98 -44.11 -5.53
CA THR A 40 -21.71 -42.92 -5.99
C THR A 40 -20.67 -41.83 -6.23
N SER A 41 -20.53 -41.43 -7.49
CA SER A 41 -19.63 -40.34 -7.89
C SER A 41 -20.33 -39.01 -7.64
N TYR A 42 -19.65 -38.06 -7.02
CA TYR A 42 -20.16 -36.70 -6.81
C TYR A 42 -19.35 -35.72 -7.64
N ASN A 43 -20.06 -34.79 -8.27
CA ASN A 43 -19.47 -33.56 -8.74
C ASN A 43 -19.44 -32.57 -7.59
N TYR A 44 -18.40 -31.75 -7.50
CA TYR A 44 -18.37 -30.64 -6.58
C TYR A 44 -17.81 -29.37 -7.22
N PHE A 45 -18.19 -28.24 -6.66
CA PHE A 45 -17.74 -26.92 -7.06
C PHE A 45 -17.47 -26.05 -5.83
N GLN A 46 -16.34 -25.35 -5.81
CA GLN A 46 -15.94 -24.48 -4.70
C GLN A 46 -15.99 -23.01 -5.11
N PHE A 47 -16.81 -22.23 -4.42
CA PHE A 47 -16.83 -20.77 -4.53
C PHE A 47 -15.76 -20.14 -3.64
N PRO A 48 -15.28 -18.91 -3.96
CA PRO A 48 -14.30 -18.19 -3.15
C PRO A 48 -14.69 -18.11 -1.67
N ALA A 49 -13.67 -18.11 -0.80
CA ALA A 49 -13.82 -18.09 0.65
C ALA A 49 -14.51 -16.81 1.15
N ILE A 50 -15.84 -16.86 1.28
CA ILE A 50 -16.69 -15.73 1.67
C ILE A 50 -17.58 -16.16 2.82
N LYS A 51 -17.39 -15.51 3.97
CA LYS A 51 -18.20 -15.76 5.15
C LYS A 51 -19.55 -15.05 5.01
N CYS A 52 -20.49 -15.68 4.31
CA CYS A 52 -21.89 -15.24 4.22
C CYS A 52 -22.82 -16.25 4.89
N ASN A 53 -24.00 -15.79 5.33
CA ASN A 53 -25.04 -16.67 5.86
C ASN A 53 -25.68 -17.45 4.72
N ILE A 54 -25.43 -18.76 4.67
CA ILE A 54 -25.97 -19.66 3.64
C ILE A 54 -27.15 -20.51 4.14
N ASN A 55 -27.64 -20.29 5.38
CA ASN A 55 -28.64 -21.17 6.00
C ASN A 55 -29.95 -21.25 5.21
N SER A 56 -30.40 -20.13 4.63
CA SER A 56 -31.57 -20.11 3.75
C SER A 56 -31.32 -20.91 2.46
N LEU A 57 -30.09 -20.86 1.95
CA LEU A 57 -29.67 -21.49 0.70
C LEU A 57 -29.49 -23.00 0.84
N ILE A 58 -29.00 -23.47 2.00
CA ILE A 58 -28.87 -24.90 2.31
C ILE A 58 -30.24 -25.59 2.23
N ASN A 59 -31.28 -24.98 2.82
CA ASN A 59 -32.62 -25.55 2.79
C ASN A 59 -33.18 -25.65 1.37
N THR A 60 -32.97 -24.62 0.54
CA THR A 60 -33.38 -24.62 -0.86
C THR A 60 -32.60 -25.64 -1.69
N ALA A 61 -31.29 -25.78 -1.46
CA ALA A 61 -30.42 -26.70 -2.18
C ALA A 61 -30.72 -28.17 -1.85
N ASN A 62 -31.00 -28.47 -0.57
CA ASN A 62 -31.38 -29.82 -0.14
C ASN A 62 -32.64 -30.32 -0.83
N ASN A 63 -33.61 -29.44 -1.12
CA ASN A 63 -34.81 -29.80 -1.89
C ASN A 63 -34.49 -30.22 -3.34
N TYR A 64 -33.34 -29.79 -3.86
CA TYR A 64 -32.81 -30.16 -5.16
C TYR A 64 -31.71 -31.22 -5.05
N GLY A 65 -31.57 -31.96 -3.95
CA GLY A 65 -30.51 -32.96 -3.82
C GLY A 65 -29.08 -32.41 -3.99
N ILE A 66 -28.90 -31.09 -3.85
CA ILE A 66 -27.64 -30.37 -3.92
C ILE A 66 -27.20 -30.11 -2.49
N ASN A 67 -26.01 -30.56 -2.13
CA ASN A 67 -25.43 -30.30 -0.83
C ASN A 67 -24.60 -29.03 -0.90
N ILE A 68 -24.85 -28.10 0.02
CA ILE A 68 -24.02 -26.91 0.21
C ILE A 68 -23.37 -27.00 1.58
N THR A 69 -22.05 -26.91 1.62
CA THR A 69 -21.29 -26.81 2.86
C THR A 69 -20.45 -25.55 2.82
N GLN A 70 -20.41 -24.81 3.92
CA GLN A 70 -19.40 -23.77 4.10
C GLN A 70 -18.36 -24.33 5.04
N VAL A 71 -17.19 -24.68 4.48
CA VAL A 71 -16.07 -25.16 5.29
C VAL A 71 -15.53 -24.03 6.15
N THR A 72 -14.77 -24.38 7.19
CA THR A 72 -14.20 -23.43 8.17
C THR A 72 -13.38 -22.30 7.54
N THR A 73 -12.91 -22.50 6.30
CA THR A 73 -12.22 -21.49 5.49
C THR A 73 -13.12 -20.40 4.94
N GLY A 74 -14.44 -20.56 5.01
CA GLY A 74 -15.42 -19.69 4.37
C GLY A 74 -15.71 -20.06 2.92
N THR A 75 -14.98 -21.03 2.34
CA THR A 75 -15.27 -21.58 1.01
C THR A 75 -16.65 -22.23 1.03
N ILE A 76 -17.49 -21.88 0.06
CA ILE A 76 -18.78 -22.54 -0.12
C ILE A 76 -18.56 -23.65 -1.13
N GLU A 77 -18.69 -24.87 -0.69
CA GLU A 77 -18.63 -26.06 -1.53
C GLU A 77 -20.06 -26.50 -1.85
N VAL A 78 -20.31 -26.74 -3.13
CA VAL A 78 -21.58 -27.24 -3.64
C VAL A 78 -21.32 -28.58 -4.29
N SER A 79 -22.00 -29.64 -3.86
CA SER A 79 -21.84 -30.98 -4.40
C SER A 79 -23.17 -31.63 -4.78
N TRP A 80 -23.16 -32.44 -5.83
CA TRP A 80 -24.32 -33.15 -6.36
C TRP A 80 -23.92 -34.50 -6.99
N ASP A 81 -24.88 -35.42 -7.12
CA ASP A 81 -24.66 -36.75 -7.71
C ASP A 81 -24.29 -36.64 -9.20
N ALA A 82 -23.17 -37.24 -9.60
CA ALA A 82 -22.65 -37.18 -10.96
C ALA A 82 -23.45 -38.04 -11.97
N ASN A 83 -24.27 -38.98 -11.49
CA ASN A 83 -25.02 -39.90 -12.35
C ASN A 83 -26.44 -39.41 -12.69
N GLN A 84 -26.88 -38.24 -12.20
CA GLN A 84 -28.21 -37.72 -12.47
C GLN A 84 -28.22 -36.71 -13.63
N ASN A 85 -28.94 -37.05 -14.71
CA ASN A 85 -29.07 -36.29 -15.96
C ASN A 85 -29.73 -34.90 -15.79
N ASN A 86 -29.61 -34.05 -16.84
CA ASN A 86 -30.15 -32.70 -17.17
C ASN A 86 -31.20 -32.01 -16.26
N TYR A 87 -32.01 -32.74 -15.50
CA TYR A 87 -33.01 -32.24 -14.54
C TYR A 87 -32.42 -31.38 -13.40
N TYR A 88 -31.12 -31.49 -13.13
CA TYR A 88 -30.44 -30.68 -12.13
C TYR A 88 -29.73 -29.46 -12.69
N GLN A 89 -29.56 -29.32 -14.01
CA GLN A 89 -28.76 -28.23 -14.57
C GLN A 89 -29.38 -26.86 -14.25
N ASP A 90 -30.69 -26.72 -14.38
CA ASP A 90 -31.41 -25.47 -14.05
C ASP A 90 -31.41 -25.20 -12.53
N ASN A 91 -31.57 -26.24 -11.72
CA ASN A 91 -31.59 -26.13 -10.26
C ASN A 91 -30.20 -25.79 -9.69
N ILE A 92 -29.14 -26.42 -10.20
CA ILE A 92 -27.74 -26.10 -9.90
C ILE A 92 -27.43 -24.68 -10.33
N THR A 93 -27.85 -24.29 -11.54
CA THR A 93 -27.67 -22.92 -12.04
C THR A 93 -28.37 -21.90 -11.14
N ALA A 94 -29.60 -22.18 -10.70
CA ALA A 94 -30.35 -21.32 -9.79
C ALA A 94 -29.66 -21.18 -8.42
N ILE A 95 -29.16 -22.28 -7.86
CA ILE A 95 -28.37 -22.26 -6.62
C ILE A 95 -27.07 -21.47 -6.80
N PHE A 96 -26.35 -21.70 -7.90
CA PHE A 96 -25.12 -20.99 -8.22
C PHE A 96 -25.38 -19.49 -8.35
N GLN A 97 -26.45 -19.07 -9.01
CA GLN A 97 -26.84 -17.66 -9.12
C GLN A 97 -27.11 -17.03 -7.74
N GLN A 98 -27.80 -17.74 -6.84
CA GLN A 98 -28.05 -17.25 -5.49
C GLN A 98 -26.75 -17.14 -4.68
N ILE A 99 -25.83 -18.11 -4.81
CA ILE A 99 -24.50 -18.02 -4.17
C ILE A 99 -23.71 -16.84 -4.75
N ILE A 100 -23.70 -16.66 -6.07
CA ILE A 100 -23.00 -15.56 -6.75
C ILE A 100 -23.53 -14.19 -6.29
N GLN A 101 -24.82 -14.06 -6.01
CA GLN A 101 -25.39 -12.83 -5.45
C GLN A 101 -24.89 -12.52 -4.03
N LEU A 102 -24.48 -13.53 -3.26
CA LEU A 102 -23.85 -13.35 -1.95
C LEU A 102 -22.37 -12.97 -2.05
N ILE A 103 -21.74 -13.19 -3.21
CA ILE A 103 -20.33 -12.90 -3.44
C ILE A 103 -20.15 -11.41 -3.75
N PRO A 104 -19.24 -10.70 -3.05
CA PRO A 104 -18.90 -9.34 -3.41
C PRO A 104 -18.48 -9.24 -4.88
N GLN A 105 -19.10 -8.30 -5.59
CA GLN A 105 -18.79 -8.04 -6.98
C GLN A 105 -17.35 -7.52 -7.09
N PRO A 106 -16.61 -7.94 -8.13
CA PRO A 106 -15.25 -7.48 -8.31
C PRO A 106 -15.26 -5.99 -8.66
N MET A 107 -14.23 -5.27 -8.20
CA MET A 107 -13.93 -3.93 -8.70
C MET A 107 -13.66 -3.99 -10.22
N SER A 108 -14.02 -2.92 -10.93
CA SER A 108 -13.83 -2.83 -12.39
C SER A 108 -12.53 -2.12 -12.71
N TRP A 109 -11.66 -2.74 -13.50
CA TRP A 109 -10.41 -2.12 -13.94
C TRP A 109 -10.63 -0.82 -14.70
N VAL A 110 -11.70 -0.71 -15.49
CA VAL A 110 -12.08 0.53 -16.18
C VAL A 110 -12.26 1.71 -15.20
N LYS A 111 -12.77 1.43 -13.99
CA LYS A 111 -12.88 2.41 -12.91
C LYS A 111 -11.58 2.56 -12.13
N LEU A 112 -10.83 1.49 -11.90
CA LEU A 112 -9.56 1.55 -11.15
C LEU A 112 -8.50 2.39 -11.88
N ILE A 113 -8.45 2.35 -13.22
CA ILE A 113 -7.59 3.23 -14.04
C ILE A 113 -8.31 4.53 -14.43
N ASN A 114 -8.88 5.23 -13.45
CA ASN A 114 -9.57 6.51 -13.67
C ASN A 114 -8.58 7.68 -13.87
N PRO A 115 -8.53 8.31 -15.07
CA PRO A 115 -7.63 9.43 -15.35
C PRO A 115 -8.21 10.79 -14.92
N THR A 116 -9.41 10.84 -14.32
CA THR A 116 -10.00 12.10 -13.87
C THR A 116 -9.32 12.61 -12.60
N LYS A 117 -9.44 13.92 -12.38
CA LYS A 117 -8.77 14.67 -11.31
C LYS A 117 -9.80 15.49 -10.53
N SER A 118 -9.34 16.08 -9.41
CA SER A 118 -10.19 16.94 -8.60
C SER A 118 -10.59 18.23 -9.32
N LYS A 119 -9.69 18.79 -10.14
CA LYS A 119 -9.96 19.99 -10.94
C LYS A 119 -10.39 19.59 -12.35
N LYS A 120 -11.47 20.20 -12.84
CA LYS A 120 -11.91 20.02 -14.23
C LYS A 120 -10.84 20.61 -15.15
N GLN A 121 -10.36 19.80 -16.09
CA GLN A 121 -9.42 20.21 -17.14
C GLN A 121 -9.99 19.83 -18.50
N VAL A 122 -9.81 20.69 -19.51
CA VAL A 122 -10.05 20.33 -20.90
C VAL A 122 -8.84 19.53 -21.35
N VAL A 123 -9.05 18.25 -21.64
CA VAL A 123 -7.99 17.31 -22.02
C VAL A 123 -8.23 16.82 -23.43
N ASN A 124 -7.20 16.93 -24.28
CA ASN A 124 -7.19 16.31 -25.60
C ASN A 124 -6.82 14.81 -25.46
N LEU A 125 -6.95 14.06 -26.56
CA LEU A 125 -6.70 12.61 -26.56
C LEU A 125 -5.24 12.24 -26.23
N GLU A 126 -4.28 13.03 -26.70
CA GLU A 126 -2.87 12.79 -26.45
C GLU A 126 -2.54 12.95 -24.97
N TYR A 127 -2.99 14.04 -24.35
CA TYR A 127 -2.88 14.24 -22.91
C TYR A 127 -3.58 13.12 -22.15
N LEU A 128 -4.77 12.70 -22.59
CA LEU A 128 -5.52 11.62 -21.93
C LEU A 128 -4.69 10.32 -21.86
N ARG A 129 -4.02 9.95 -22.96
CA ARG A 129 -3.17 8.74 -23.03
C ARG A 129 -1.96 8.81 -22.09
N ASN A 130 -1.40 10.00 -21.88
CA ASN A 130 -0.22 10.22 -21.04
C ASN A 130 -0.56 10.79 -19.65
N THR A 131 -1.84 10.75 -19.25
CA THR A 131 -2.30 11.45 -18.02
C THR A 131 -1.53 10.99 -16.78
N PHE A 132 -1.22 9.70 -16.69
CA PHE A 132 -0.53 9.11 -15.55
C PHE A 132 0.98 9.42 -15.54
N GLU A 133 1.63 9.51 -16.71
CA GLU A 133 3.02 10.03 -16.80
C GLU A 133 3.09 11.48 -16.29
N HIS A 134 2.08 12.30 -16.62
CA HIS A 134 2.00 13.66 -16.13
C HIS A 134 1.87 13.74 -14.61
N ASP A 135 1.30 12.73 -13.93
CA ASP A 135 1.27 12.68 -12.47
C ASP A 135 2.69 12.54 -11.91
N SER A 136 3.50 11.61 -12.46
CA SER A 136 4.91 11.47 -12.11
C SER A 136 5.69 12.78 -12.30
N LEU A 137 5.48 13.49 -13.41
CA LEU A 137 6.15 14.76 -13.67
C LEU A 137 5.78 15.85 -12.65
N ARG A 138 4.49 15.96 -12.26
CA ARG A 138 4.04 16.91 -11.22
C ARG A 138 4.68 16.62 -9.88
N ILE A 139 4.80 15.34 -9.54
CA ILE A 139 5.40 14.89 -8.28
C ILE A 139 6.88 15.27 -8.26
N ILE A 140 7.65 14.88 -9.29
CA ILE A 140 9.09 15.12 -9.36
C ILE A 140 9.42 16.62 -9.35
N SER A 141 8.60 17.42 -10.02
CA SER A 141 8.76 18.89 -10.06
C SER A 141 8.28 19.61 -8.80
N SER A 142 7.71 18.91 -7.82
CA SER A 142 7.21 19.54 -6.59
C SER A 142 8.32 19.84 -5.58
N GLU A 143 8.12 20.90 -4.78
CA GLU A 143 9.00 21.19 -3.64
C GLU A 143 8.95 20.07 -2.59
N SER A 144 7.77 19.48 -2.38
CA SER A 144 7.58 18.41 -1.39
C SER A 144 8.41 17.17 -1.72
N PHE A 145 8.52 16.80 -2.98
CA PHE A 145 9.37 15.70 -3.41
C PHE A 145 10.86 16.05 -3.29
N ARG A 146 11.28 17.27 -3.71
CA ARG A 146 12.66 17.73 -3.53
C ARG A 146 13.11 17.74 -2.06
N ARG A 147 12.21 18.03 -1.12
CA ARG A 147 12.52 18.01 0.33
C ARG A 147 12.94 16.63 0.83
N LEU A 148 12.54 15.55 0.17
CA LEU A 148 12.95 14.18 0.54
C LEU A 148 14.47 13.98 0.50
N GLN A 149 15.20 14.75 -0.30
CA GLN A 149 16.68 14.68 -0.37
C GLN A 149 17.33 14.94 0.99
N ASN A 150 16.72 15.82 1.80
CA ASN A 150 17.22 16.23 3.11
C ASN A 150 16.42 15.59 4.25
N LYS A 151 15.68 14.51 3.98
CA LYS A 151 15.03 13.67 4.98
C LYS A 151 15.71 12.31 5.00
N THR A 152 16.12 11.89 6.18
CA THR A 152 16.84 10.64 6.32
C THR A 152 15.92 9.44 6.25
N GLN A 153 16.44 8.36 5.68
CA GLN A 153 15.77 7.07 5.57
C GLN A 153 15.93 6.32 6.89
N VAL A 154 17.14 5.84 7.18
CA VAL A 154 17.47 5.06 8.38
C VAL A 154 18.38 5.80 9.35
N ILE A 155 19.44 6.45 8.85
CA ILE A 155 20.41 7.17 9.70
C ILE A 155 20.30 8.67 9.47
N PRO A 156 19.80 9.42 10.47
CA PRO A 156 19.87 10.88 10.47
C PRO A 156 21.31 11.38 10.37
N LEU A 157 21.55 12.36 9.48
CA LEU A 157 22.79 13.16 9.44
C LEU A 157 24.08 12.33 9.25
N SER A 158 24.05 11.30 8.41
CA SER A 158 25.29 10.62 7.99
C SER A 158 26.19 11.56 7.19
N ASP A 159 27.49 11.54 7.47
CA ASP A 159 28.52 12.24 6.67
C ASP A 159 28.89 11.45 5.38
N SER A 160 28.33 10.25 5.19
CA SER A 160 28.58 9.42 4.01
C SER A 160 27.57 9.72 2.90
N ASP A 161 28.08 10.16 1.74
CA ASP A 161 27.29 10.42 0.53
C ASP A 161 26.65 9.16 -0.08
N ASN A 162 27.07 7.97 0.35
CA ASN A 162 26.60 6.69 -0.20
C ASN A 162 25.37 6.11 0.51
N ILE A 163 24.86 6.77 1.55
CA ILE A 163 23.68 6.30 2.30
C ILE A 163 22.41 6.87 1.68
N HIS A 164 21.39 6.02 1.54
CA HIS A 164 20.14 6.42 0.92
C HIS A 164 19.41 7.45 1.80
N ASN A 165 18.86 8.48 1.14
CA ASN A 165 17.87 9.37 1.73
C ASN A 165 16.47 8.98 1.22
N ARG A 166 15.42 9.62 1.73
CA ARG A 166 14.04 9.29 1.31
C ARG A 166 13.79 9.53 -0.17
N LEU A 167 14.53 10.44 -0.80
CA LEU A 167 14.38 10.73 -2.23
C LEU A 167 14.92 9.56 -3.07
N THR A 168 16.15 9.12 -2.79
CA THR A 168 16.75 7.99 -3.52
C THR A 168 15.96 6.71 -3.30
N HIS A 169 15.56 6.43 -2.05
CA HIS A 169 14.66 5.32 -1.72
C HIS A 169 13.35 5.37 -2.52
N SER A 170 12.66 6.52 -2.53
CA SER A 170 11.39 6.66 -3.25
C SER A 170 11.53 6.45 -4.77
N ILE A 171 12.66 6.85 -5.35
CA ILE A 171 12.96 6.61 -6.78
C ILE A 171 13.17 5.12 -7.04
N GLU A 172 13.89 4.42 -6.16
CA GLU A 172 14.14 2.99 -6.30
C GLU A 172 12.86 2.18 -6.12
N VAL A 173 12.04 2.51 -5.11
CA VAL A 173 10.69 1.97 -4.92
C VAL A 173 9.84 2.18 -6.17
N ALA A 174 9.89 3.37 -6.78
CA ALA A 174 9.15 3.65 -8.00
C ALA A 174 9.61 2.79 -9.19
N MET A 175 10.92 2.54 -9.34
CA MET A 175 11.44 1.67 -10.39
C MET A 175 11.05 0.20 -10.18
N VAL A 176 11.17 -0.32 -8.96
CA VAL A 176 10.75 -1.69 -8.61
C VAL A 176 9.24 -1.85 -8.78
N GLY A 177 8.47 -0.88 -8.30
CA GLY A 177 7.01 -0.84 -8.44
C GLY A 177 6.57 -0.83 -9.90
N LYS A 178 7.18 0.00 -10.75
CA LYS A 178 6.90 0.04 -12.19
C LYS A 178 7.16 -1.30 -12.88
N LYS A 179 8.28 -1.96 -12.54
CA LYS A 179 8.60 -3.30 -13.06
C LYS A 179 7.57 -4.35 -12.63
N LEU A 180 7.23 -4.38 -11.34
CA LEU A 180 6.21 -5.28 -10.79
C LEU A 180 4.85 -5.05 -11.44
N ALA A 181 4.45 -3.79 -11.58
CA ALA A 181 3.19 -3.36 -12.19
C ALA A 181 3.08 -3.82 -13.65
N ASN A 182 4.14 -3.70 -14.44
CA ASN A 182 4.16 -4.20 -15.83
C ASN A 182 3.88 -5.72 -15.91
N MET A 183 4.52 -6.50 -15.04
CA MET A 183 4.34 -7.97 -15.02
C MET A 183 2.91 -8.35 -14.64
N VAL A 184 2.37 -7.71 -13.60
CA VAL A 184 1.02 -7.96 -13.12
C VAL A 184 -0.04 -7.47 -14.11
N ALA A 185 0.15 -6.30 -14.71
CA ALA A 185 -0.79 -5.73 -15.67
C ALA A 185 -0.95 -6.57 -16.93
N ARG A 186 0.15 -7.11 -17.48
CA ARG A 186 0.09 -8.05 -18.61
C ARG A 186 -0.73 -9.28 -18.27
N ASN A 187 -0.49 -9.87 -17.10
CA ASN A 187 -1.28 -11.02 -16.65
C ASN A 187 -2.78 -10.68 -16.47
N ILE A 188 -3.10 -9.48 -15.94
CA ILE A 188 -4.49 -9.03 -15.82
C ILE A 188 -5.15 -8.88 -17.19
N TRP A 189 -4.46 -8.25 -18.14
CA TRP A 189 -4.95 -8.08 -19.50
C TRP A 189 -5.27 -9.41 -20.16
N ASP A 190 -4.33 -10.36 -20.09
CA ASP A 190 -4.43 -11.65 -20.77
C ASP A 190 -5.45 -12.60 -20.13
N SER A 191 -5.63 -12.52 -18.80
CA SER A 191 -6.36 -13.55 -18.02
C SER A 191 -7.67 -13.06 -17.40
N HIS A 192 -7.90 -11.76 -17.26
CA HIS A 192 -8.96 -11.24 -16.40
C HIS A 192 -9.82 -10.12 -17.00
N LEU A 193 -9.37 -9.40 -18.03
CA LEU A 193 -10.24 -8.40 -18.67
C LEU A 193 -11.23 -9.06 -19.62
N THR A 194 -12.47 -8.60 -19.57
CA THR A 194 -13.52 -9.03 -20.49
C THR A 194 -13.45 -8.24 -21.79
N LEU A 195 -14.06 -8.77 -22.86
CA LEU A 195 -14.22 -8.00 -24.12
C LEU A 195 -14.90 -6.65 -23.89
N ALA A 196 -15.89 -6.59 -22.99
CA ALA A 196 -16.56 -5.33 -22.65
C ALA A 196 -15.62 -4.31 -21.96
N ASP A 197 -14.73 -4.78 -21.08
CA ASP A 197 -13.71 -3.92 -20.47
C ASP A 197 -12.73 -3.42 -21.54
N THR A 198 -12.26 -4.31 -22.40
CA THR A 198 -11.35 -3.99 -23.51
C THR A 198 -11.96 -2.99 -24.48
N ASP A 199 -13.22 -3.16 -24.89
CA ASP A 199 -13.95 -2.23 -25.75
C ASP A 199 -14.13 -0.88 -25.07
N THR A 200 -14.37 -0.86 -23.76
CA THR A 200 -14.49 0.38 -23.01
C THR A 200 -13.17 1.15 -22.98
N ILE A 201 -12.04 0.46 -22.78
CA ILE A 201 -10.70 1.05 -22.83
C ILE A 201 -10.40 1.55 -24.25
N LEU A 202 -10.67 0.73 -25.27
CA LEU A 202 -10.45 1.07 -26.68
C LEU A 202 -11.21 2.34 -27.08
N ASN A 203 -12.49 2.43 -26.72
CA ASN A 203 -13.33 3.59 -27.01
C ASN A 203 -12.88 4.84 -26.23
N LYS A 204 -12.51 4.66 -24.95
CA LYS A 204 -12.05 5.77 -24.09
C LYS A 204 -10.77 6.42 -24.61
N TYR A 205 -9.81 5.62 -25.05
CA TYR A 205 -8.50 6.10 -25.51
C TYR A 205 -8.36 6.20 -27.04
N GLN A 206 -9.37 5.76 -27.80
CA GLN A 206 -9.43 5.77 -29.27
C GLN A 206 -8.18 5.16 -29.94
N CYS A 207 -7.71 4.02 -29.43
CA CYS A 207 -6.41 3.43 -29.81
C CYS A 207 -6.45 2.48 -31.02
N GLY A 208 -7.60 2.34 -31.68
CA GLY A 208 -7.73 1.68 -33.00
C GLY A 208 -7.66 0.15 -33.01
N SER A 209 -7.00 -0.48 -32.04
CA SER A 209 -6.94 -1.95 -31.92
C SER A 209 -6.96 -2.43 -30.47
N HIS A 210 -7.31 -3.70 -30.27
CA HIS A 210 -7.26 -4.36 -28.96
C HIS A 210 -5.83 -4.44 -28.43
N GLU A 211 -4.84 -4.69 -29.29
CA GLU A 211 -3.42 -4.72 -28.91
C GLU A 211 -2.95 -3.36 -28.37
N ALA A 212 -3.31 -2.27 -29.06
CA ALA A 212 -2.98 -0.92 -28.61
C ALA A 212 -3.71 -0.56 -27.29
N ALA A 213 -4.94 -1.04 -27.09
CA ALA A 213 -5.64 -0.90 -25.82
C ALA A 213 -4.91 -1.63 -24.68
N GLY A 214 -4.35 -2.81 -24.96
CA GLY A 214 -3.55 -3.59 -24.01
C GLY A 214 -2.28 -2.87 -23.59
N GLU A 215 -1.52 -2.32 -24.53
CA GLU A 215 -0.31 -1.56 -24.20
C GLU A 215 -0.65 -0.28 -23.41
N ILE A 216 -1.73 0.44 -23.75
CA ILE A 216 -2.20 1.59 -22.95
C ILE A 216 -2.60 1.15 -21.54
N PHE A 217 -3.27 0.01 -21.38
CA PHE A 217 -3.67 -0.51 -20.08
C PHE A 217 -2.45 -0.84 -19.20
N VAL A 218 -1.49 -1.59 -19.76
CA VAL A 218 -0.24 -1.96 -19.08
C VAL A 218 0.54 -0.73 -18.70
N HIS A 219 0.72 0.20 -19.65
CA HIS A 219 1.40 1.47 -19.42
C HIS A 219 0.72 2.29 -18.32
N SER A 220 -0.61 2.42 -18.36
CA SER A 220 -1.40 3.16 -17.35
C SER A 220 -1.18 2.60 -15.95
N ILE A 221 -1.28 1.27 -15.77
CA ILE A 221 -1.04 0.64 -14.47
C ILE A 221 0.39 0.88 -14.00
N SER A 222 1.37 0.78 -14.90
CA SER A 222 2.78 0.99 -14.58
C SER A 222 3.06 2.42 -14.09
N GLU A 223 2.46 3.42 -14.73
CA GLU A 223 2.61 4.83 -14.37
C GLU A 223 1.85 5.19 -13.09
N ILE A 224 0.67 4.62 -12.86
CA ILE A 224 -0.08 4.79 -11.60
C ILE A 224 0.75 4.27 -10.42
N VAL A 225 1.29 3.06 -10.53
CA VAL A 225 2.13 2.47 -9.47
C VAL A 225 3.41 3.28 -9.29
N HIS A 226 4.07 3.66 -10.39
CA HIS A 226 5.27 4.49 -10.35
C HIS A 226 5.02 5.81 -9.60
N ALA A 227 3.97 6.55 -9.98
CA ALA A 227 3.61 7.81 -9.34
C ALA A 227 3.25 7.62 -7.85
N ALA A 228 2.47 6.59 -7.51
CA ALA A 228 2.11 6.29 -6.13
C ALA A 228 3.33 5.94 -5.26
N CYS A 229 4.27 5.17 -5.81
CA CYS A 229 5.56 4.87 -5.17
C CYS A 229 6.39 6.14 -4.92
N LEU A 230 6.42 7.12 -5.84
CA LEU A 230 7.18 8.36 -5.62
C LEU A 230 6.68 9.20 -4.44
N ILE A 231 5.38 9.12 -4.11
CA ILE A 231 4.78 9.93 -3.04
C ILE A 231 4.54 9.18 -1.73
N HIS A 232 4.84 7.87 -1.65
CA HIS A 232 4.53 7.07 -0.47
C HIS A 232 5.07 7.70 0.83
N ASP A 233 6.25 8.31 0.75
CA ASP A 233 6.99 8.87 1.87
C ASP A 233 6.93 10.41 2.01
N ILE A 234 6.21 11.10 1.13
CA ILE A 234 6.23 12.57 1.05
C ILE A 234 5.68 13.26 2.30
N GLY A 235 4.74 12.60 3.00
CA GLY A 235 4.07 13.09 4.20
C GLY A 235 4.80 12.80 5.51
N ASN A 236 5.86 12.00 5.50
CA ASN A 236 6.56 11.66 6.74
C ASN A 236 7.22 12.90 7.37
N PRO A 237 7.13 13.12 8.69
CA PRO A 237 7.82 14.22 9.35
C PRO A 237 9.36 14.06 9.29
N PRO A 238 10.11 15.11 9.66
CA PRO A 238 11.53 14.96 9.93
C PRO A 238 11.78 13.81 10.92
N PHE A 239 12.86 13.07 10.73
CA PHE A 239 13.21 11.88 11.53
C PHE A 239 12.19 10.73 11.47
N GLY A 240 11.34 10.70 10.44
CA GLY A 240 10.45 9.57 10.14
C GLY A 240 9.50 9.21 11.29
N HIS A 241 9.40 7.92 11.62
CA HIS A 241 8.50 7.43 12.68
C HIS A 241 8.76 8.08 14.04
N GLN A 242 10.01 8.44 14.35
CA GLN A 242 10.35 9.11 15.60
C GLN A 242 9.77 10.53 15.66
N GLY A 243 9.73 11.23 14.52
CA GLY A 243 9.04 12.51 14.42
C GLY A 243 7.52 12.36 14.59
N GLU A 244 6.92 11.30 14.05
CA GLU A 244 5.49 11.02 14.25
C GLU A 244 5.17 10.76 15.72
N GLU A 245 5.95 9.90 16.36
CA GLU A 245 5.84 9.53 17.76
C GLU A 245 6.02 10.76 18.66
N ALA A 246 7.05 11.56 18.43
CA ALA A 246 7.30 12.79 19.16
C ALA A 246 6.12 13.76 19.08
N LEU A 247 5.53 13.98 17.90
CA LEU A 247 4.36 14.85 17.77
C LEU A 247 3.15 14.29 18.54
N LYS A 248 2.85 13.00 18.39
CA LYS A 248 1.71 12.35 19.06
C LYS A 248 1.83 12.39 20.58
N GLU A 249 2.98 12.00 21.11
CA GLU A 249 3.21 11.97 22.55
C GLU A 249 3.26 13.38 23.14
N THR A 250 3.91 14.32 22.46
CA THR A 250 3.93 15.73 22.89
C THR A 250 2.53 16.33 22.90
N TYR A 251 1.69 16.03 21.91
CA TYR A 251 0.29 16.46 21.96
C TYR A 251 -0.46 15.82 23.13
N ALA A 252 -0.25 14.54 23.41
CA ALA A 252 -0.86 13.89 24.58
C ALA A 252 -0.45 14.55 25.89
N GLU A 253 0.84 14.90 26.06
CA GLU A 253 1.34 15.68 27.20
C GLU A 253 0.67 17.06 27.30
N LEU A 254 0.62 17.80 26.18
CA LEU A 254 0.05 19.14 26.12
C LEU A 254 -1.45 19.15 26.41
N ILE A 255 -2.19 18.15 25.91
CA ILE A 255 -3.64 17.99 26.15
C ILE A 255 -3.94 17.77 27.64
N GLN A 256 -3.07 17.05 28.35
CA GLN A 256 -3.22 16.78 29.79
C GLN A 256 -2.74 17.95 30.66
N ASN A 257 -2.01 18.91 30.10
CA ASN A 257 -1.51 20.05 30.84
C ASN A 257 -2.67 21.00 31.23
N PRO A 258 -2.82 21.35 32.52
CA PRO A 258 -3.87 22.27 32.98
C PRO A 258 -3.91 23.62 32.25
N LEU A 259 -2.75 24.10 31.76
CA LEU A 259 -2.67 25.35 30.99
C LEU A 259 -3.44 25.31 29.66
N TYR A 260 -3.68 24.12 29.10
CA TYR A 260 -4.32 23.93 27.79
C TYR A 260 -5.64 23.15 27.87
N GLN A 261 -6.18 22.97 29.08
CA GLN A 261 -7.41 22.21 29.31
C GLN A 261 -8.62 22.85 28.61
N ASP A 262 -8.70 24.18 28.61
CA ASP A 262 -9.78 24.91 27.96
C ASP A 262 -9.58 25.14 26.44
N THR A 263 -8.47 24.65 25.89
CA THR A 263 -8.10 24.84 24.48
C THR A 263 -7.86 23.49 23.80
N LEU A 264 -6.65 22.93 23.89
CA LEU A 264 -6.25 21.71 23.22
C LEU A 264 -7.09 20.51 23.68
N ALA A 265 -7.40 20.39 24.98
CA ALA A 265 -8.20 19.26 25.46
C ALA A 265 -9.64 19.29 24.93
N LYS A 266 -10.27 20.49 24.87
CA LYS A 266 -11.60 20.65 24.23
C LYS A 266 -11.57 20.33 22.74
N LEU A 267 -10.51 20.75 22.04
CA LEU A 267 -10.34 20.41 20.62
C LEU A 267 -10.16 18.90 20.43
N ALA A 268 -9.39 18.23 21.30
CA ALA A 268 -9.10 16.81 21.21
C ALA A 268 -10.33 15.92 21.38
N ILE A 269 -11.28 16.33 22.24
CA ILE A 269 -12.56 15.61 22.41
C ILE A 269 -13.38 15.62 21.11
N ASN A 270 -13.42 16.78 20.43
CA ASN A 270 -14.30 16.97 19.26
C ASN A 270 -13.62 16.63 17.93
N ASN A 271 -12.29 16.68 17.87
CA ASN A 271 -11.48 16.50 16.66
C ASN A 271 -10.27 15.62 16.95
N PRO A 272 -10.47 14.34 17.32
CA PRO A 272 -9.37 13.51 17.82
C PRO A 272 -8.30 13.21 16.77
N ASP A 273 -8.59 13.30 15.47
CA ASP A 273 -7.60 13.11 14.40
C ASP A 273 -6.57 14.25 14.30
N LEU A 274 -6.92 15.44 14.80
CA LEU A 274 -6.08 16.64 14.73
C LEU A 274 -4.71 16.45 15.40
N PHE A 275 -4.65 15.57 16.40
CA PHE A 275 -3.49 15.31 17.24
C PHE A 275 -2.83 13.95 16.94
N GLN A 276 -3.28 13.28 15.88
CA GLN A 276 -2.90 11.91 15.57
C GLN A 276 -2.12 11.91 14.28
N ILE A 277 -0.82 12.19 14.36
CA ILE A 277 0.01 12.35 13.18
C ILE A 277 0.33 10.99 12.56
N GLU A 278 0.04 10.88 11.26
CA GLU A 278 0.40 9.75 10.40
C GLU A 278 0.92 10.31 9.07
N GLY A 279 2.17 10.02 8.70
CA GLY A 279 2.78 10.32 7.41
C GLY A 279 1.95 9.87 6.21
N ASN A 280 1.32 8.70 6.24
CA ASN A 280 0.45 8.24 5.14
C ASN A 280 -0.78 9.15 4.97
N ALA A 281 -1.35 9.64 6.07
CA ALA A 281 -2.45 10.59 6.02
C ALA A 281 -1.99 11.98 5.62
N GLN A 282 -0.82 12.37 6.10
CA GLN A 282 -0.17 13.62 5.74
C GLN A 282 0.18 13.68 4.25
N THR A 283 0.55 12.56 3.62
CA THR A 283 0.76 12.47 2.16
C THR A 283 -0.49 12.91 1.40
N ILE A 284 -1.66 12.36 1.74
CA ILE A 284 -2.93 12.72 1.07
C ILE A 284 -3.28 14.17 1.34
N ARG A 285 -3.11 14.65 2.57
CA ARG A 285 -3.35 16.05 2.95
C ARG A 285 -2.46 17.02 2.18
N LEU A 286 -1.15 16.75 2.09
CA LEU A 286 -0.21 17.61 1.37
C LEU A 286 -0.54 17.67 -0.12
N ILE A 287 -0.98 16.58 -0.73
CA ILE A 287 -1.40 16.58 -2.13
C ILE A 287 -2.72 17.33 -2.30
N ALA A 288 -3.71 17.08 -1.44
CA ALA A 288 -5.02 17.72 -1.49
C ALA A 288 -4.96 19.25 -1.34
N THR A 289 -4.10 19.73 -0.44
CA THR A 289 -3.93 21.15 -0.13
C THR A 289 -3.02 21.87 -1.14
N ASN A 290 -2.15 21.14 -1.83
CA ASN A 290 -1.24 21.73 -2.80
C ASN A 290 -1.93 21.96 -4.14
N GLN A 291 -2.20 23.24 -4.43
CA GLN A 291 -2.88 23.62 -5.66
C GLN A 291 -2.10 23.24 -6.95
N ASN A 292 -0.80 22.98 -6.86
CA ASN A 292 0.05 22.64 -8.00
C ASN A 292 0.12 21.13 -8.29
N ILE A 293 -0.32 20.26 -7.36
CA ILE A 293 -0.25 18.81 -7.49
C ILE A 293 -1.68 18.25 -7.57
N ASP A 294 -2.30 18.33 -8.74
CA ASP A 294 -3.60 17.69 -9.02
C ASP A 294 -3.37 16.37 -9.74
N LEU A 295 -3.33 15.29 -8.94
CA LEU A 295 -3.12 13.92 -9.43
C LEU A 295 -4.45 13.27 -9.83
N THR A 296 -4.36 12.25 -10.68
CA THR A 296 -5.53 11.43 -11.00
C THR A 296 -6.07 10.67 -9.79
N TYR A 297 -7.38 10.41 -9.77
CA TYR A 297 -7.99 9.63 -8.71
C TYR A 297 -7.42 8.20 -8.63
N ALA A 298 -6.99 7.62 -9.76
CA ALA A 298 -6.32 6.32 -9.75
C ALA A 298 -4.99 6.37 -8.99
N THR A 299 -4.13 7.37 -9.27
CA THR A 299 -2.86 7.58 -8.55
C THR A 299 -3.11 7.82 -7.05
N LEU A 300 -4.10 8.66 -6.70
CA LEU A 300 -4.47 8.90 -5.31
C LEU A 300 -4.98 7.62 -4.63
N ALA A 301 -5.85 6.86 -5.28
CA ALA A 301 -6.35 5.58 -4.77
C ALA A 301 -5.23 4.55 -4.56
N ALA A 302 -4.28 4.46 -5.48
CA ALA A 302 -3.12 3.58 -5.38
C ALA A 302 -2.13 4.02 -4.29
N SER A 303 -2.20 5.28 -3.84
CA SER A 303 -1.37 5.82 -2.75
C SER A 303 -2.02 5.64 -1.36
N ILE A 304 -3.29 5.24 -1.30
CA ILE A 304 -4.02 5.05 -0.04
C ILE A 304 -3.79 3.63 0.47
N LYS A 305 -2.74 3.47 1.29
CA LYS A 305 -2.36 2.20 1.94
C LYS A 305 -3.47 1.66 2.87
N TYR A 306 -4.13 2.58 3.57
CA TYR A 306 -5.15 2.33 4.57
C TYR A 306 -6.40 3.17 4.25
N PRO A 307 -7.30 2.71 3.36
CA PRO A 307 -8.51 3.41 2.93
C PRO A 307 -9.57 3.47 4.02
N ARG A 308 -9.26 4.20 5.08
CA ARG A 308 -10.14 4.47 6.20
C ARG A 308 -9.89 5.87 6.76
N ILE A 309 -10.95 6.42 7.32
CA ILE A 309 -10.91 7.65 8.09
C ILE A 309 -10.43 7.31 9.50
N TYR A 310 -9.71 8.24 10.11
CA TYR A 310 -9.31 8.11 11.51
C TYR A 310 -10.52 7.87 12.41
N ASN A 311 -10.47 6.82 13.25
CA ASN A 311 -11.50 6.52 14.24
C ASN A 311 -10.91 5.63 15.35
N GLN A 312 -11.06 6.05 16.61
CA GLN A 312 -10.50 5.37 17.80
C GLN A 312 -11.30 4.15 18.25
N GLN A 313 -12.59 4.05 17.93
CA GLN A 313 -13.52 3.18 18.65
C GLN A 313 -13.80 1.84 17.94
N GLN A 314 -13.30 1.63 16.73
CA GLN A 314 -13.66 0.47 15.92
C GLN A 314 -12.45 -0.34 15.45
N LYS A 315 -12.57 -1.66 15.55
CA LYS A 315 -11.60 -2.62 15.01
C LYS A 315 -11.56 -2.49 13.49
N SER A 316 -10.36 -2.57 12.94
CA SER A 316 -10.09 -2.35 11.51
C SER A 316 -9.08 -3.37 11.02
N ILE A 317 -9.22 -3.74 9.76
CA ILE A 317 -8.28 -4.65 9.08
C ILE A 317 -6.97 -3.94 8.70
N TYR A 318 -6.96 -2.61 8.77
CA TYR A 318 -5.78 -1.77 8.58
C TYR A 318 -5.11 -1.44 9.92
N LYS A 319 -3.78 -1.40 9.90
CA LYS A 319 -2.93 -1.05 11.05
C LYS A 319 -2.99 0.44 11.41
N LYS A 320 -3.15 1.30 10.40
CA LYS A 320 -3.15 2.76 10.50
C LYS A 320 -4.28 3.34 9.65
N PHE A 321 -4.22 4.62 9.27
CA PHE A 321 -5.22 5.31 8.48
C PHE A 321 -4.54 6.30 7.51
N ASN A 322 -5.18 6.60 6.38
CA ASN A 322 -4.70 7.61 5.41
C ASN A 322 -5.55 8.87 5.36
N ILE A 323 -6.72 8.90 6.01
CA ILE A 323 -7.68 9.98 5.79
C ILE A 323 -7.98 10.68 7.11
N TYR A 324 -7.50 11.92 7.24
CA TYR A 324 -7.99 12.85 8.26
C TYR A 324 -9.42 13.29 7.93
N HIS A 325 -10.14 13.80 8.94
CA HIS A 325 -11.51 14.29 8.72
C HIS A 325 -11.55 15.43 7.69
N SER A 326 -10.51 16.26 7.62
CA SER A 326 -10.38 17.36 6.64
C SER A 326 -10.41 16.88 5.18
N GLU A 327 -9.84 15.69 4.90
CA GLU A 327 -9.73 15.16 3.54
C GLU A 327 -10.85 14.16 3.19
N GLN A 328 -11.82 13.95 4.08
CA GLN A 328 -12.98 13.08 3.83
C GLN A 328 -13.75 13.43 2.53
N PRO A 329 -13.97 14.71 2.15
CA PRO A 329 -14.64 15.04 0.89
C PRO A 329 -13.88 14.54 -0.33
N LEU A 330 -12.55 14.70 -0.36
CA LEU A 330 -11.69 14.19 -1.43
C LEU A 330 -11.70 12.65 -1.44
N PHE A 331 -11.60 12.03 -0.27
CA PHE A 331 -11.64 10.56 -0.16
C PHE A 331 -12.92 9.98 -0.74
N LYS A 332 -14.08 10.62 -0.50
CA LYS A 332 -15.36 10.21 -1.10
C LYS A 332 -15.34 10.31 -2.63
N GLN A 333 -14.72 11.35 -3.19
CA GLN A 333 -14.57 11.47 -4.64
C GLN A 333 -13.67 10.36 -5.21
N ILE A 334 -12.56 10.05 -4.52
CA ILE A 334 -11.65 8.97 -4.91
C ILE A 334 -12.37 7.62 -4.91
N THR A 335 -13.04 7.26 -3.80
CA THR A 335 -13.71 5.95 -3.67
C THR A 335 -14.84 5.80 -4.68
N GLN A 336 -15.64 6.84 -4.92
CA GLN A 336 -16.69 6.83 -5.94
C GLN A 336 -16.13 6.71 -7.36
N SER A 337 -15.06 7.44 -7.66
CA SER A 337 -14.46 7.48 -9.01
C SER A 337 -13.74 6.17 -9.36
N CYS A 338 -13.11 5.53 -8.37
CA CYS A 338 -12.37 4.27 -8.57
C CYS A 338 -13.21 3.01 -8.26
N GLY A 339 -14.40 3.17 -7.69
CA GLY A 339 -15.27 2.05 -7.31
C GLY A 339 -14.77 1.27 -6.11
N LEU A 340 -14.17 1.95 -5.12
CA LEU A 340 -13.75 1.33 -3.86
C LEU A 340 -14.94 1.23 -2.92
N ASN A 341 -15.45 0.02 -2.69
CA ASN A 341 -16.66 -0.17 -1.88
C ASN A 341 -16.34 -0.20 -0.38
N PRO A 342 -17.28 0.16 0.50
CA PRO A 342 -17.14 -0.12 1.93
C PRO A 342 -17.07 -1.63 2.19
N ILE A 343 -16.30 -2.03 3.18
CA ILE A 343 -16.19 -3.43 3.62
C ILE A 343 -17.26 -3.67 4.68
N ASN A 344 -18.11 -4.67 4.46
CA ASN A 344 -19.22 -5.01 5.35
C ASN A 344 -18.78 -5.18 6.81
N ASN A 345 -19.57 -4.62 7.73
CA ASN A 345 -19.35 -4.68 9.18
C ASN A 345 -18.04 -4.03 9.66
N THR A 346 -17.48 -3.09 8.88
CA THR A 346 -16.31 -2.31 9.24
C THR A 346 -16.49 -0.84 8.82
N ILE A 347 -15.62 0.05 9.31
CA ILE A 347 -15.45 1.43 8.80
C ILE A 347 -14.50 1.54 7.61
N ASP A 348 -13.99 0.40 7.17
CA ASP A 348 -12.93 0.31 6.19
C ASP A 348 -13.50 0.26 4.77
N TYR A 349 -12.77 0.79 3.81
CA TYR A 349 -13.06 0.62 2.39
C TYR A 349 -12.13 -0.43 1.78
N GLN A 350 -12.55 -0.99 0.65
CA GLN A 350 -11.71 -1.88 -0.15
C GLN A 350 -10.43 -1.16 -0.56
N ARG A 351 -9.30 -1.84 -0.39
CA ARG A 351 -8.00 -1.38 -0.86
C ARG A 351 -7.94 -1.47 -2.38
N HIS A 352 -7.50 -0.39 -3.03
CA HIS A 352 -7.23 -0.41 -4.45
C HIS A 352 -6.18 -1.51 -4.76
N PRO A 353 -6.38 -2.41 -5.75
CA PRO A 353 -5.49 -3.55 -5.97
C PRO A 353 -4.02 -3.17 -6.15
N LEU A 354 -3.75 -2.05 -6.84
CA LEU A 354 -2.38 -1.56 -7.07
C LEU A 354 -1.63 -1.14 -5.79
N VAL A 355 -2.31 -0.88 -4.67
CA VAL A 355 -1.65 -0.61 -3.38
C VAL A 355 -0.81 -1.80 -2.93
N TYR A 356 -1.22 -3.03 -3.24
CA TYR A 356 -0.42 -4.23 -2.94
C TYR A 356 0.91 -4.24 -3.68
N LEU A 357 0.95 -3.66 -4.89
CA LEU A 357 2.19 -3.56 -5.68
C LEU A 357 3.09 -2.46 -5.14
N VAL A 358 2.51 -1.32 -4.74
CA VAL A 358 3.23 -0.21 -4.08
C VAL A 358 3.85 -0.68 -2.76
N GLU A 359 3.07 -1.35 -1.91
CA GLU A 359 3.53 -1.90 -0.62
C GLU A 359 4.60 -2.97 -0.82
N ALA A 360 4.45 -3.86 -1.81
CA ALA A 360 5.47 -4.86 -2.12
C ALA A 360 6.78 -4.24 -2.65
N ALA A 361 6.70 -3.19 -3.47
CA ALA A 361 7.89 -2.49 -3.94
C ALA A 361 8.63 -1.81 -2.78
N ASP A 362 7.90 -1.16 -1.88
CA ASP A 362 8.45 -0.54 -0.67
C ASP A 362 9.09 -1.60 0.25
N ASP A 363 8.40 -2.71 0.53
CA ASP A 363 8.92 -3.81 1.35
C ASP A 363 10.20 -4.43 0.76
N ILE A 364 10.28 -4.59 -0.57
CA ILE A 364 11.46 -5.11 -1.27
C ILE A 364 12.64 -4.16 -1.11
N CYS A 365 12.41 -2.86 -1.39
CA CYS A 365 13.45 -1.85 -1.32
C CYS A 365 13.94 -1.68 0.12
N TYR A 366 13.02 -1.46 1.06
CA TYR A 366 13.32 -1.32 2.48
C TYR A 366 14.16 -2.49 3.00
N SER A 367 13.83 -3.73 2.61
CA SER A 367 14.57 -4.88 3.13
C SER A 367 15.95 -5.06 2.49
N LEU A 368 16.19 -4.58 1.26
CA LEU A 368 17.45 -4.78 0.54
C LEU A 368 18.40 -3.58 0.65
N PHE A 369 17.91 -2.37 0.41
CA PHE A 369 18.73 -1.16 0.42
C PHE A 369 19.17 -0.79 1.83
N ASP A 370 18.27 -0.86 2.82
CA ASP A 370 18.67 -0.60 4.20
C ASP A 370 19.68 -1.64 4.69
N PHE A 371 19.53 -2.90 4.23
CA PHE A 371 20.50 -3.97 4.52
C PHE A 371 21.88 -3.70 3.90
N GLU A 372 21.94 -3.16 2.69
CA GLU A 372 23.18 -2.71 2.04
C GLU A 372 23.80 -1.50 2.74
N ASP A 373 22.99 -0.53 3.16
CA ASP A 373 23.42 0.62 3.95
C ASP A 373 24.03 0.16 5.29
N PHE A 374 23.41 -0.80 5.97
CA PHE A 374 23.96 -1.38 7.21
C PHE A 374 25.31 -2.09 7.01
N VAL A 375 25.56 -2.66 5.83
CA VAL A 375 26.89 -3.21 5.51
C VAL A 375 27.89 -2.10 5.26
N THR A 376 27.49 -1.07 4.53
CA THR A 376 28.33 0.12 4.26
C THR A 376 28.75 0.82 5.56
N LEU A 377 27.86 0.83 6.55
CA LEU A 377 28.08 1.36 7.90
C LEU A 377 28.89 0.43 8.81
N GLY A 378 29.15 -0.81 8.38
CA GLY A 378 29.87 -1.82 9.17
C GLY A 378 29.04 -2.48 10.27
N PHE A 379 27.71 -2.33 10.28
CA PHE A 379 26.84 -2.99 11.26
C PHE A 379 26.63 -4.47 10.92
N ILE A 380 26.69 -4.80 9.62
CA ILE A 380 26.52 -6.15 9.08
C ILE A 380 27.75 -6.49 8.24
N SER A 381 28.25 -7.73 8.33
CA SER A 381 29.42 -8.14 7.55
C SER A 381 29.04 -8.42 6.09
N GLN A 382 29.99 -8.19 5.19
CA GLN A 382 29.83 -8.49 3.76
C GLN A 382 29.49 -9.97 3.50
N GLN A 383 30.03 -10.88 4.31
CA GLN A 383 29.72 -12.31 4.22
C GLN A 383 28.25 -12.60 4.53
N VAL A 384 27.72 -12.04 5.63
CA VAL A 384 26.30 -12.20 6.00
C VAL A 384 25.39 -11.64 4.92
N TYR A 385 25.78 -10.51 4.31
CA TYR A 385 25.05 -9.95 3.17
C TYR A 385 24.99 -10.93 2.00
N CYS A 386 26.15 -11.43 1.54
CA CYS A 386 26.24 -12.34 0.42
C CYS A 386 25.43 -13.62 0.68
N ASP A 387 25.62 -14.26 1.83
CA ASP A 387 24.94 -15.50 2.19
C ASP A 387 23.42 -15.32 2.22
N THR A 388 22.93 -14.17 2.72
CA THR A 388 21.50 -13.86 2.79
C THR A 388 20.90 -13.67 1.38
N LEU A 389 21.55 -12.87 0.51
CA LEU A 389 21.03 -12.66 -0.85
C LEU A 389 21.11 -13.93 -1.70
N ILE A 390 22.16 -14.74 -1.56
CA ILE A 390 22.29 -16.02 -2.26
C ILE A 390 21.15 -16.99 -1.89
N LYS A 391 20.73 -17.00 -0.62
CA LYS A 391 19.55 -17.78 -0.18
C LYS A 391 18.24 -17.32 -0.83
N ILE A 392 18.10 -16.04 -1.16
CA ILE A 392 16.92 -15.50 -1.86
C ILE A 392 16.95 -15.89 -3.35
N ILE A 393 18.13 -15.81 -3.99
CA ILE A 393 18.29 -15.91 -5.45
C ILE A 393 18.25 -17.37 -5.96
N ILE A 394 19.01 -18.27 -5.32
CA ILE A 394 19.29 -19.59 -5.88
C ILE A 394 18.10 -20.56 -5.90
N PRO A 395 17.22 -20.64 -4.88
CA PRO A 395 16.18 -21.67 -4.82
C PRO A 395 15.25 -21.73 -6.03
N ASN A 396 14.95 -20.57 -6.65
CA ASN A 396 13.99 -20.50 -7.75
C ASN A 396 14.63 -20.37 -9.15
N MET A 397 15.95 -20.17 -9.26
CA MET A 397 16.73 -20.00 -10.50
C MET A 397 16.01 -19.22 -11.61
N GLN A 398 15.11 -18.28 -11.29
CA GLN A 398 14.44 -17.48 -12.31
C GLN A 398 15.27 -16.25 -12.67
N ALA A 399 16.18 -15.86 -11.76
CA ALA A 399 17.13 -14.78 -11.99
C ALA A 399 18.13 -15.09 -13.11
N PRO A 400 18.42 -14.12 -14.01
CA PRO A 400 19.25 -14.35 -15.19
C PRO A 400 20.62 -14.99 -14.92
N LYS A 401 21.30 -14.60 -13.84
CA LYS A 401 22.62 -15.16 -13.51
C LYS A 401 22.52 -16.48 -12.76
N ALA A 402 21.51 -16.65 -11.90
CA ALA A 402 21.25 -17.92 -11.22
C ALA A 402 20.99 -19.05 -12.23
N LYS A 403 20.35 -18.74 -13.38
CA LYS A 403 20.17 -19.70 -14.50
C LYS A 403 21.47 -20.20 -15.11
N GLN A 404 22.58 -19.46 -14.97
CA GLN A 404 23.87 -19.82 -15.54
C GLN A 404 24.68 -20.75 -14.62
N VAL A 405 24.24 -20.97 -13.38
CA VAL A 405 24.97 -21.75 -12.38
C VAL A 405 24.60 -23.23 -12.49
N THR A 406 25.60 -24.07 -12.68
CA THR A 406 25.47 -25.52 -12.71
C THR A 406 25.65 -26.13 -11.31
N GLY A 407 25.00 -27.26 -11.03
CA GLY A 407 25.12 -28.02 -9.79
C GLY A 407 23.93 -28.98 -9.63
N ASP A 408 24.17 -30.12 -8.99
CA ASP A 408 23.15 -31.17 -8.83
C ASP A 408 22.29 -30.93 -7.57
N THR A 409 22.86 -30.23 -6.57
CA THR A 409 22.17 -29.83 -5.33
C THR A 409 22.05 -28.30 -5.19
N ILE A 410 21.18 -27.83 -4.30
CA ILE A 410 21.04 -26.38 -4.00
C ILE A 410 22.32 -25.85 -3.36
N GLU A 411 22.95 -26.62 -2.49
CA GLU A 411 24.19 -26.31 -1.80
C GLU A 411 25.37 -26.16 -2.77
N GLU A 412 25.48 -27.06 -3.75
CA GLU A 412 26.47 -26.96 -4.82
C GLU A 412 26.26 -25.71 -5.67
N LYS A 413 25.01 -25.40 -6.03
CA LYS A 413 24.69 -24.18 -6.77
C LYS A 413 25.05 -22.93 -5.98
N ARG A 414 24.76 -22.89 -4.67
CA ARG A 414 25.16 -21.77 -3.79
C ARG A 414 26.67 -21.59 -3.77
N SER A 415 27.43 -22.68 -3.60
CA SER A 415 28.89 -22.65 -3.59
C SER A 415 29.48 -22.21 -4.93
N ASN A 416 28.98 -22.75 -6.04
CA ASN A 416 29.43 -22.40 -7.39
C ASN A 416 29.10 -20.93 -7.74
N PHE A 417 27.92 -20.45 -7.32
CA PHE A 417 27.56 -19.05 -7.50
C PHE A 417 28.45 -18.12 -6.68
N ALA A 418 28.71 -18.45 -5.41
CA ALA A 418 29.63 -17.68 -4.57
C ALA A 418 31.05 -17.60 -5.16
N LYS A 419 31.56 -18.70 -5.71
CA LYS A 419 32.86 -18.71 -6.42
C LYS A 419 32.85 -17.82 -7.67
N LEU A 420 31.84 -17.97 -8.53
CA LEU A 420 31.69 -17.16 -9.75
C LEU A 420 31.61 -15.66 -9.44
N LEU A 421 30.97 -15.30 -8.33
CA LEU A 421 30.87 -13.93 -7.87
C LEU A 421 32.23 -13.38 -7.41
N HIS A 422 33.01 -14.16 -6.66
CA HIS A 422 34.35 -13.78 -6.22
C HIS A 422 35.34 -13.61 -7.39
N GLU A 423 35.20 -14.42 -8.44
CA GLU A 423 36.01 -14.34 -9.65
C GLU A 423 35.67 -13.12 -10.53
N ARG A 424 34.41 -12.68 -10.55
CA ARG A 424 33.93 -11.59 -11.43
C ARG A 424 33.92 -10.21 -10.79
N ALA A 425 33.85 -10.12 -9.47
CA ALA A 425 33.77 -8.87 -8.72
C ALA A 425 34.79 -8.88 -7.58
N PRO A 426 36.01 -8.33 -7.79
CA PRO A 426 37.05 -8.32 -6.77
C PRO A 426 36.74 -7.36 -5.61
N ASP A 427 35.83 -6.40 -5.80
CA ASP A 427 35.38 -5.45 -4.78
C ASP A 427 33.91 -5.68 -4.38
N PHE A 428 33.60 -5.34 -3.12
CA PHE A 428 32.26 -5.57 -2.56
C PHE A 428 31.18 -4.77 -3.27
N ALA A 429 31.46 -3.57 -3.77
CA ALA A 429 30.47 -2.71 -4.42
C ALA A 429 29.87 -3.37 -5.68
N ASN A 430 30.72 -3.94 -6.55
CA ASN A 430 30.24 -4.65 -7.74
C ASN A 430 29.50 -5.94 -7.36
N LEU A 431 30.00 -6.66 -6.36
CA LEU A 431 29.36 -7.86 -5.83
C LEU A 431 27.95 -7.57 -5.30
N ALA A 432 27.82 -6.55 -4.46
CA ALA A 432 26.56 -6.10 -3.88
C ALA A 432 25.56 -5.68 -4.95
N SER A 433 25.98 -4.86 -5.91
CA SER A 433 25.14 -4.45 -7.05
C SER A 433 24.62 -5.65 -7.86
N MET A 434 25.49 -6.64 -8.13
CA MET A 434 25.12 -7.85 -8.86
C MET A 434 24.09 -8.69 -8.11
N LEU A 435 24.30 -8.92 -6.81
CA LEU A 435 23.40 -9.68 -5.95
C LEU A 435 22.06 -8.95 -5.77
N ARG A 436 22.10 -7.65 -5.49
CA ARG A 436 20.90 -6.81 -5.33
C ARG A 436 20.00 -6.87 -6.55
N SER A 437 20.56 -6.75 -7.75
CA SER A 437 19.77 -6.82 -9.00
C SER A 437 19.01 -8.15 -9.14
N ASP A 438 19.65 -9.27 -8.85
CA ASP A 438 19.03 -10.59 -8.94
C ASP A 438 18.02 -10.82 -7.81
N ALA A 439 18.33 -10.37 -6.59
CA ALA A 439 17.43 -10.43 -5.45
C ALA A 439 16.14 -9.61 -5.69
N ILE A 440 16.26 -8.35 -6.15
CA ILE A 440 15.12 -7.50 -6.53
C ILE A 440 14.25 -8.23 -7.55
N HIS A 441 14.86 -8.80 -8.59
CA HIS A 441 14.10 -9.49 -9.62
C HIS A 441 13.36 -10.72 -9.09
N GLN A 442 14.01 -11.54 -8.27
CA GLN A 442 13.38 -12.71 -7.68
C GLN A 442 12.23 -12.31 -6.73
N LEU A 443 12.43 -11.35 -5.85
CA LEU A 443 11.37 -10.87 -4.95
C LEU A 443 10.19 -10.25 -5.70
N THR A 444 10.46 -9.56 -6.81
CA THR A 444 9.41 -9.04 -7.71
C THR A 444 8.59 -10.18 -8.32
N LEU A 445 9.22 -11.27 -8.78
CA LEU A 445 8.52 -12.45 -9.30
C LEU A 445 7.61 -13.07 -8.24
N ASN A 446 8.09 -13.14 -7.00
CA ASN A 446 7.33 -13.73 -5.89
C ASN A 446 6.11 -12.86 -5.54
N ALA A 447 6.29 -11.54 -5.45
CA ALA A 447 5.18 -10.62 -5.25
C ALA A 447 4.14 -10.71 -6.39
N ALA A 448 4.59 -10.77 -7.65
CA ALA A 448 3.71 -10.94 -8.80
C ALA A 448 2.94 -12.27 -8.76
N TYR A 449 3.60 -13.36 -8.37
CA TYR A 449 2.96 -14.67 -8.21
C TYR A 449 1.90 -14.64 -7.10
N ALA A 450 2.20 -14.05 -5.94
CA ALA A 450 1.23 -13.91 -4.84
C ALA A 450 0.01 -13.10 -5.27
N PHE A 451 0.22 -11.99 -5.98
CA PHE A 451 -0.87 -11.17 -6.51
C PHE A 451 -1.74 -11.97 -7.49
N LYS A 452 -1.11 -12.70 -8.43
CA LYS A 452 -1.82 -13.55 -9.39
C LYS A 452 -2.68 -14.62 -8.70
N VAL A 453 -2.10 -15.35 -7.74
CA VAL A 453 -2.81 -16.41 -7.01
C VAL A 453 -3.98 -15.85 -6.18
N LYS A 454 -3.85 -14.63 -5.66
CA LYS A 454 -4.87 -13.99 -4.81
C LYS A 454 -5.74 -12.96 -5.54
N TYR A 455 -5.64 -12.88 -6.87
CA TYR A 455 -6.28 -11.84 -7.68
C TYR A 455 -7.77 -11.71 -7.37
N ASP A 456 -8.52 -12.82 -7.39
CA ASP A 456 -9.97 -12.81 -7.15
C ASP A 456 -10.34 -12.30 -5.75
N SER A 457 -9.55 -12.65 -4.73
CA SER A 457 -9.81 -12.17 -3.37
C SER A 457 -9.49 -10.67 -3.22
N ILE A 458 -8.42 -10.21 -3.88
CA ILE A 458 -8.00 -8.80 -3.89
C ILE A 458 -9.04 -7.93 -4.63
N ILE A 459 -9.41 -8.31 -5.86
CA ILE A 459 -10.31 -7.51 -6.70
C ILE A 459 -11.73 -7.44 -6.14
N ARG A 460 -12.16 -8.47 -5.38
CA ARG A 460 -13.46 -8.51 -4.69
C ARG A 460 -13.42 -7.92 -3.28
N GLY A 461 -12.24 -7.58 -2.77
CA GLY A 461 -12.05 -7.07 -1.42
C GLY A 461 -12.52 -8.04 -0.33
N VAL A 462 -12.27 -9.32 -0.50
CA VAL A 462 -12.61 -10.37 0.46
C VAL A 462 -11.39 -10.64 1.33
N TYR A 463 -11.36 -10.13 2.55
CA TYR A 463 -10.20 -10.25 3.44
C TYR A 463 -10.47 -11.27 4.55
N THR A 464 -9.79 -12.42 4.52
CA THR A 464 -9.90 -13.45 5.56
C THR A 464 -8.54 -14.00 5.93
N GLN A 465 -8.44 -14.67 7.08
CA GLN A 465 -7.22 -15.38 7.44
C GLN A 465 -7.00 -16.60 6.54
N GLN A 466 -8.10 -17.22 6.11
CA GLN A 466 -8.07 -18.48 5.38
C GLN A 466 -7.70 -18.29 3.92
N ASN A 467 -8.03 -17.14 3.31
CA ASN A 467 -7.48 -16.77 2.02
C ASN A 467 -6.10 -16.10 2.10
N GLN A 468 -5.51 -16.03 3.30
CA GLN A 468 -4.18 -15.49 3.61
C GLN A 468 -4.03 -13.97 3.39
N LEU A 469 -5.11 -13.24 3.09
CA LEU A 469 -5.05 -11.79 3.00
C LEU A 469 -5.02 -11.10 4.37
N LEU A 470 -5.43 -11.78 5.45
CA LEU A 470 -5.26 -11.33 6.83
C LEU A 470 -4.25 -12.21 7.59
N ASN A 471 -3.40 -11.60 8.40
CA ASN A 471 -2.57 -12.32 9.38
C ASN A 471 -3.38 -12.80 10.60
N ALA A 472 -2.69 -13.49 11.52
CA ALA A 472 -3.22 -13.95 12.80
C ALA A 472 -3.81 -12.82 13.67
N LYS A 473 -3.37 -11.56 13.49
CA LYS A 473 -3.91 -10.38 14.19
C LYS A 473 -5.13 -9.75 13.48
N GLY A 474 -5.57 -10.32 12.35
CA GLY A 474 -6.68 -9.81 11.55
C GLY A 474 -6.32 -8.59 10.71
N GLN A 475 -5.03 -8.36 10.43
CA GLN A 475 -4.54 -7.22 9.64
C GLN A 475 -4.11 -7.68 8.26
N ILE A 476 -4.25 -6.80 7.25
CA ILE A 476 -3.86 -7.15 5.87
C ILE A 476 -2.38 -7.51 5.77
N ASN A 477 -2.09 -8.59 5.04
CA ASN A 477 -0.75 -9.03 4.68
C ASN A 477 -0.23 -8.33 3.41
N GLY A 478 1.07 -8.04 3.38
CA GLY A 478 1.78 -7.66 2.15
C GLY A 478 1.97 -8.86 1.22
N LEU A 479 2.31 -8.61 -0.05
CA LEU A 479 2.43 -9.69 -1.04
C LEU A 479 3.55 -10.69 -0.74
N LEU A 480 4.65 -10.24 -0.12
CA LEU A 480 5.74 -11.15 0.27
C LEU A 480 5.31 -12.10 1.40
N ASP A 481 4.55 -11.60 2.38
CA ASP A 481 4.00 -12.42 3.47
C ASP A 481 2.91 -13.38 2.94
N ILE A 482 2.11 -12.95 1.95
CA ILE A 482 1.15 -13.81 1.25
C ILE A 482 1.88 -14.93 0.50
N TYR A 483 2.94 -14.60 -0.24
CA TYR A 483 3.74 -15.58 -0.95
C TYR A 483 4.26 -16.65 0.02
N GLU A 484 4.82 -16.22 1.14
CA GLU A 484 5.32 -17.09 2.19
C GLU A 484 4.24 -18.06 2.69
N ALA A 485 3.07 -17.54 3.04
CA ALA A 485 1.94 -18.34 3.51
C ALA A 485 1.48 -19.36 2.46
N ILE A 486 1.48 -19.00 1.17
CA ILE A 486 1.16 -19.93 0.07
C ILE A 486 2.18 -21.07 0.03
N MET A 487 3.46 -20.79 0.12
CA MET A 487 4.50 -21.82 0.02
C MET A 487 4.54 -22.75 1.23
N GLN A 488 4.28 -22.23 2.44
CA GLN A 488 4.14 -23.07 3.64
C GLN A 488 2.99 -24.08 3.52
N THR A 489 1.85 -23.69 2.92
CA THR A 489 0.71 -24.61 2.73
C THR A 489 0.95 -25.72 1.72
N LYS A 490 1.89 -25.54 0.79
CA LYS A 490 2.16 -26.55 -0.25
C LYS A 490 3.04 -27.71 0.22
N ASN A 491 3.46 -27.75 1.50
CA ASN A 491 4.45 -28.71 2.03
C ASN A 491 5.74 -28.80 1.21
N SER A 492 5.97 -27.85 0.31
CA SER A 492 7.27 -27.60 -0.27
C SER A 492 8.12 -27.08 0.88
N ALA A 493 9.16 -27.83 1.25
CA ALA A 493 10.26 -27.36 2.08
C ALA A 493 11.04 -26.26 1.33
N ASP A 494 10.32 -25.22 0.90
CA ASP A 494 10.85 -24.12 0.13
C ASP A 494 11.53 -23.21 1.14
N GLU A 495 12.85 -23.39 1.31
CA GLU A 495 13.72 -22.52 2.11
C GLU A 495 13.49 -21.02 1.78
N PHE A 496 12.93 -20.73 0.61
CA PHE A 496 12.51 -19.43 0.17
C PHE A 496 11.55 -18.73 1.16
N ALA A 497 10.57 -19.43 1.73
CA ALA A 497 9.60 -18.85 2.69
C ALA A 497 10.33 -18.21 3.89
N ASN A 498 11.47 -18.79 4.28
CA ASN A 498 12.28 -18.31 5.40
C ASN A 498 13.31 -17.25 4.98
N SER A 499 13.64 -17.13 3.70
CA SER A 499 14.70 -16.23 3.22
C SER A 499 14.38 -14.74 3.39
N ASN A 500 13.11 -14.35 3.18
CA ASN A 500 12.64 -12.99 3.49
C ASN A 500 12.63 -12.70 4.99
N GLN A 501 12.36 -13.72 5.82
CA GLN A 501 12.40 -13.59 7.26
C GLN A 501 13.83 -13.35 7.76
N ASP A 502 14.81 -14.06 7.20
CA ASP A 502 16.24 -13.85 7.53
C ASP A 502 16.65 -12.40 7.23
N LEU A 503 16.31 -11.87 6.05
CA LEU A 503 16.61 -10.49 5.66
C LEU A 503 16.00 -9.46 6.65
N LYS A 504 14.71 -9.60 6.96
CA LYS A 504 14.02 -8.75 7.95
C LYS A 504 14.65 -8.89 9.34
N LYS A 505 14.96 -10.13 9.75
CA LYS A 505 15.53 -10.46 11.06
C LYS A 505 16.89 -9.80 11.26
N TYR A 506 17.81 -9.94 10.30
CA TYR A 506 19.13 -9.31 10.39
C TYR A 506 19.05 -7.79 10.38
N SER A 507 18.22 -7.22 9.51
CA SER A 507 18.00 -5.77 9.45
C SER A 507 17.52 -5.22 10.79
N ILE A 508 16.61 -5.91 11.47
CA ILE A 508 16.13 -5.53 12.81
C ILE A 508 17.24 -5.73 13.86
N SER A 509 17.80 -6.94 13.95
CA SER A 509 18.68 -7.29 15.07
C SER A 509 20.01 -6.56 15.04
N ALA A 510 20.57 -6.35 13.84
CA ALA A 510 21.91 -5.79 13.66
C ALA A 510 21.89 -4.35 13.13
N GLY A 511 20.89 -3.97 12.31
CA GLY A 511 20.77 -2.63 11.73
C GLY A 511 20.00 -1.65 12.62
N TYR A 512 18.68 -1.80 12.69
CA TYR A 512 17.78 -0.88 13.37
C TYR A 512 18.04 -0.76 14.88
N ASN A 513 18.46 -1.86 15.53
CA ASN A 513 18.80 -1.87 16.95
C ASN A 513 20.23 -1.39 17.23
N HIS A 514 21.00 -0.98 16.22
CA HIS A 514 22.35 -0.48 16.42
C HIS A 514 22.33 0.85 17.19
N LEU A 515 23.27 1.01 18.13
CA LEU A 515 23.31 2.16 19.05
C LEU A 515 23.35 3.52 18.33
N ALA A 516 24.00 3.60 17.16
CA ALA A 516 24.07 4.83 16.37
C ALA A 516 22.69 5.25 15.85
N VAL A 517 21.89 4.29 15.37
CA VAL A 517 20.52 4.53 14.88
C VAL A 517 19.65 5.01 16.05
N LEU A 518 19.71 4.30 17.19
CA LEU A 518 18.93 4.63 18.38
C LEU A 518 19.25 6.02 18.96
N LYS A 519 20.53 6.41 18.99
CA LYS A 519 20.94 7.74 19.47
C LYS A 519 20.37 8.87 18.59
N ASN A 520 20.41 8.69 17.27
CA ASN A 520 19.88 9.68 16.34
C ASN A 520 18.35 9.77 16.43
N SER A 521 17.67 8.64 16.61
CA SER A 521 16.23 8.58 16.88
C SER A 521 15.83 9.42 18.10
N LEU A 522 16.56 9.30 19.21
CA LEU A 522 16.31 10.08 20.43
C LEU A 522 16.54 11.59 20.23
N GLY A 523 17.57 11.97 19.48
CA GLY A 523 17.83 13.36 19.13
C GLY A 523 16.70 13.97 18.29
N GLY A 524 16.26 13.24 17.26
CA GLY A 524 15.15 13.64 16.40
C GLY A 524 13.83 13.81 17.16
N TYR A 525 13.52 12.86 18.05
CA TYR A 525 12.37 12.94 18.95
C TYR A 525 12.37 14.24 19.76
N THR A 526 13.49 14.54 20.42
CA THR A 526 13.66 15.72 21.27
C THR A 526 13.45 17.02 20.47
N ILE A 527 14.07 17.10 19.29
CA ILE A 527 13.97 18.27 18.41
C ILE A 527 12.51 18.56 18.06
N ILE A 528 11.78 17.55 17.60
CA ILE A 528 10.39 17.71 17.16
C ILE A 528 9.45 18.03 18.32
N SER A 529 9.60 17.35 19.46
CA SER A 529 8.82 17.62 20.67
C SER A 529 8.96 19.09 21.11
N GLU A 530 10.19 19.57 21.20
CA GLU A 530 10.47 20.94 21.65
C GLU A 530 10.02 21.99 20.65
N LEU A 531 10.18 21.74 19.34
CA LEU A 531 9.64 22.63 18.33
C LEU A 531 8.11 22.74 18.47
N LEU A 532 7.40 21.63 18.62
CA LEU A 532 5.95 21.68 18.82
C LEU A 532 5.58 22.46 20.09
N LYS A 533 6.22 22.18 21.23
CA LYS A 533 5.99 22.88 22.51
C LYS A 533 6.17 24.39 22.36
N ILE A 534 7.23 24.83 21.68
CA ILE A 534 7.53 26.26 21.46
C ILE A 534 6.43 26.93 20.63
N HIS A 535 5.98 26.32 19.55
CA HIS A 535 4.94 26.91 18.68
C HIS A 535 3.57 26.95 19.38
N ILE A 536 3.19 25.89 20.11
CA ILE A 536 1.94 25.86 20.89
C ILE A 536 1.96 26.90 22.00
N ALA A 537 3.07 27.04 22.72
CA ALA A 537 3.22 28.07 23.75
C ALA A 537 3.12 29.49 23.16
N ALA A 538 3.67 29.69 21.96
CA ALA A 538 3.60 30.97 21.25
C ALA A 538 2.15 31.36 20.88
N LEU A 539 1.34 30.40 20.41
CA LEU A 539 -0.08 30.62 20.11
C LEU A 539 -0.88 31.08 21.34
N HIS A 540 -0.55 30.57 22.53
CA HIS A 540 -1.26 30.91 23.76
C HIS A 540 -0.81 32.23 24.39
N ASN A 541 0.28 32.84 23.91
CA ASN A 541 0.88 34.04 24.51
C ASN A 541 1.30 35.06 23.44
N LEU A 542 0.34 35.60 22.68
CA LEU A 542 0.62 36.47 21.53
C LEU A 542 1.24 37.82 21.91
N TYR A 543 1.04 38.28 23.15
CA TYR A 543 1.60 39.54 23.65
C TYR A 543 3.12 39.51 23.86
N LEU A 544 3.69 38.31 24.10
CA LEU A 544 5.12 38.15 24.31
C LEU A 544 5.87 38.36 23.00
N LEU A 545 6.92 39.20 23.04
CA LEU A 545 7.80 39.42 21.89
C LEU A 545 8.40 38.10 21.37
N LYS A 546 8.77 37.19 22.29
CA LYS A 546 9.28 35.86 21.94
C LYS A 546 8.27 35.07 21.10
N SER A 547 6.99 35.10 21.45
CA SER A 547 5.94 34.40 20.70
C SER A 547 5.75 35.00 19.32
N GLN A 548 5.80 36.33 19.20
CA GLN A 548 5.75 37.03 17.91
C GLN A 548 6.92 36.62 17.02
N MET A 549 8.13 36.53 17.57
CA MET A 549 9.31 36.07 16.84
C MET A 549 9.15 34.63 16.36
N VAL A 550 8.76 33.70 17.25
CA VAL A 550 8.53 32.29 16.92
C VAL A 550 7.54 32.14 15.77
N LEU A 551 6.38 32.81 15.85
CA LEU A 551 5.36 32.71 14.81
C LEU A 551 5.81 33.40 13.53
N SER A 552 6.55 34.51 13.59
CA SER A 552 7.05 35.20 12.39
C SER A 552 8.10 34.42 11.59
N ILE A 553 8.79 33.46 12.22
CA ILE A 553 9.75 32.57 11.54
C ILE A 553 9.02 31.58 10.62
N MET A 554 7.78 31.20 10.94
CA MET A 554 6.99 30.33 10.09
C MET A 554 6.64 31.03 8.77
N PRO A 555 6.74 30.36 7.61
CA PRO A 555 6.27 30.92 6.35
C PRO A 555 4.78 31.34 6.45
N PRO A 556 4.38 32.49 5.87
CA PRO A 556 3.03 33.03 6.05
C PRO A 556 1.89 32.08 5.67
N LYS A 557 2.14 31.13 4.75
CA LYS A 557 1.16 30.10 4.34
C LYS A 557 0.74 29.14 5.47
N TYR A 558 1.51 29.07 6.57
CA TYR A 558 1.21 28.22 7.73
C TYR A 558 0.60 28.99 8.91
N ILE A 559 0.24 30.26 8.70
CA ILE A 559 -0.38 31.11 9.72
C ILE A 559 -1.63 31.75 9.12
N LEU A 560 -2.76 31.62 9.81
CA LEU A 560 -3.99 32.27 9.37
C LEU A 560 -3.82 33.79 9.34
N ALA A 561 -4.37 34.43 8.30
CA ALA A 561 -4.28 35.88 8.12
C ALA A 561 -4.80 36.67 9.32
N LYS A 562 -5.86 36.19 9.98
CA LYS A 562 -6.39 36.79 11.22
C LYS A 562 -5.37 36.75 12.36
N LEU A 563 -4.63 35.65 12.51
CA LEU A 563 -3.60 35.52 13.53
C LEU A 563 -2.40 36.42 13.22
N ILE A 564 -2.01 36.54 11.94
CA ILE A 564 -1.01 37.52 11.50
C ILE A 564 -1.43 38.95 11.87
N ASN A 565 -2.72 39.29 11.67
CA ASN A 565 -3.24 40.60 12.05
C ASN A 565 -3.21 40.80 13.58
N ALA A 566 -3.66 39.80 14.34
CA ALA A 566 -3.64 39.83 15.81
C ALA A 566 -2.21 40.03 16.38
N LEU A 567 -1.19 39.45 15.74
CA LEU A 567 0.21 39.65 16.10
C LEU A 567 0.69 41.10 15.87
N LYS A 568 0.17 41.77 14.83
CA LYS A 568 0.52 43.17 14.52
C LYS A 568 -0.21 44.15 15.44
N THR A 569 -1.51 43.96 15.65
CA THR A 569 -2.34 44.88 16.44
C THR A 569 -2.14 44.70 17.95
N LYS A 570 -1.70 43.51 18.39
CA LYS A 570 -1.56 43.13 19.80
C LYS A 570 -2.88 43.24 20.59
N GLU A 571 -4.01 43.18 19.90
CA GLU A 571 -5.35 43.29 20.49
C GLU A 571 -5.75 42.05 21.29
N TYR A 572 -5.16 40.90 20.97
CA TYR A 572 -5.54 39.62 21.57
C TYR A 572 -4.40 39.01 22.38
N PRO A 573 -4.64 38.55 23.61
CA PRO A 573 -3.60 37.94 24.44
C PRO A 573 -3.23 36.52 23.98
N SER A 574 -4.16 35.80 23.35
CA SER A 574 -3.98 34.43 22.87
C SER A 574 -4.77 34.18 21.58
N TRP A 575 -4.37 33.14 20.85
CA TRP A 575 -5.10 32.66 19.66
C TRP A 575 -6.55 32.26 19.96
N VAL A 576 -6.87 31.83 21.19
CA VAL A 576 -8.21 31.44 21.64
C VAL A 576 -9.18 32.62 21.54
N ASN A 577 -8.67 33.82 21.82
CA ASN A 577 -9.45 35.05 21.75
C ASN A 577 -9.52 35.61 20.32
N ALA A 578 -8.49 35.33 19.51
CA ALA A 578 -8.37 35.85 18.15
C ALA A 578 -9.11 35.01 17.10
N LEU A 579 -9.31 33.72 17.34
CA LEU A 579 -9.79 32.74 16.35
C LEU A 579 -11.03 32.00 16.84
N SER A 580 -11.98 31.75 15.94
CA SER A 580 -13.09 30.81 16.17
C SER A 580 -12.60 29.37 16.32
N THR A 581 -13.41 28.47 16.88
CA THR A 581 -13.03 27.04 17.04
C THR A 581 -12.60 26.38 15.73
N THR A 582 -13.30 26.66 14.62
CA THR A 582 -12.94 26.13 13.29
C THR A 582 -11.59 26.67 12.82
N GLU A 583 -11.30 27.94 13.07
CA GLU A 583 -10.00 28.55 12.74
C GLU A 583 -8.88 28.04 13.64
N GLN A 584 -9.17 27.72 14.92
CA GLN A 584 -8.21 27.08 15.81
C GLN A 584 -7.84 25.68 15.30
N ILE A 585 -8.82 24.88 14.87
CA ILE A 585 -8.57 23.57 14.26
C ILE A 585 -7.66 23.72 13.04
N GLU A 586 -7.98 24.65 12.14
CA GLU A 586 -7.18 24.89 10.94
C GLU A 586 -5.77 25.36 11.28
N GLN A 587 -5.61 26.26 12.26
CA GLN A 587 -4.29 26.74 12.66
C GLN A 587 -3.41 25.63 13.25
N ILE A 588 -3.98 24.68 14.00
CA ILE A 588 -3.22 23.49 14.47
C ILE A 588 -2.83 22.61 13.28
N ARG A 589 -3.72 22.39 12.30
CA ARG A 589 -3.36 21.65 11.09
C ARG A 589 -2.24 22.33 10.32
N LEU A 590 -2.24 23.65 10.20
CA LEU A 590 -1.15 24.39 9.56
C LEU A 590 0.19 24.26 10.31
N ILE A 591 0.17 24.18 11.65
CA ILE A 591 1.37 23.86 12.43
C ILE A 591 1.85 22.42 12.15
N ASN A 592 0.93 21.46 12.08
CA ASN A 592 1.27 20.09 11.70
C ASN A 592 1.88 20.05 10.30
N ASP A 593 1.28 20.75 9.34
CA ASP A 593 1.76 20.85 7.95
C ASP A 593 3.15 21.50 7.88
N TYR A 594 3.41 22.50 8.72
CA TYR A 594 4.71 23.14 8.84
C TYR A 594 5.77 22.18 9.40
N LEU A 595 5.52 21.61 10.58
CA LEU A 595 6.50 20.77 11.28
C LEU A 595 6.79 19.47 10.52
N THR A 596 5.76 18.81 9.98
CA THR A 596 5.93 17.61 9.13
C THR A 596 6.60 17.95 7.79
N GLY A 597 6.39 19.17 7.30
CA GLY A 597 6.95 19.67 6.05
C GLY A 597 8.43 20.03 6.10
N LEU A 598 9.01 20.22 7.30
CA LEU A 598 10.44 20.48 7.48
C LEU A 598 11.30 19.30 6.98
N THR A 599 12.57 19.56 6.68
CA THR A 599 13.61 18.54 6.49
C THR A 599 14.33 18.31 7.82
N ASP A 600 15.11 17.23 7.94
CA ASP A 600 15.83 16.92 9.19
C ASP A 600 16.83 18.04 9.54
N THR A 601 17.56 18.52 8.53
CA THR A 601 18.50 19.63 8.66
C THR A 601 17.81 20.96 9.00
N ALA A 602 16.64 21.24 8.39
CA ALA A 602 15.87 22.44 8.68
C ALA A 602 15.29 22.42 10.11
N ALA A 603 14.75 21.27 10.55
CA ALA A 603 14.25 21.10 11.90
C ALA A 603 15.36 21.28 12.95
N LEU A 604 16.53 20.68 12.73
CA LEU A 604 17.68 20.83 13.62
C LEU A 604 18.16 22.29 13.71
N LYS A 605 18.30 22.98 12.57
CA LYS A 605 18.70 24.39 12.52
C LYS A 605 17.69 25.28 13.24
N LEU A 606 16.40 25.09 12.98
CA LEU A 606 15.33 25.83 13.64
C LEU A 606 15.37 25.62 15.16
N PHE A 607 15.55 24.38 15.60
CA PHE A 607 15.66 24.06 17.03
C PHE A 607 16.85 24.75 17.69
N ARG A 608 18.04 24.66 17.08
CA ARG A 608 19.26 25.33 17.59
C ARG A 608 19.09 26.84 17.66
N HIS A 609 18.49 27.44 16.64
CA HIS A 609 18.21 28.87 16.60
C HIS A 609 17.28 29.29 17.76
N LEU A 610 16.15 28.60 17.93
CA LEU A 610 15.17 28.92 18.97
C LEU A 610 15.68 28.67 20.41
N LYS A 611 16.70 27.81 20.57
CA LYS A 611 17.38 27.57 21.85
C LYS A 611 18.62 28.44 22.06
N GLY A 612 18.98 29.30 21.11
CA GLY A 612 20.11 30.23 21.22
C GLY A 612 21.49 29.58 21.02
N HIS A 613 21.55 28.40 20.39
CA HIS A 613 22.81 27.69 20.11
C HIS A 613 23.48 28.14 18.80
N GLU A 614 22.73 28.73 17.86
CA GLU A 614 23.23 29.28 16.61
C GLU A 614 22.60 30.65 16.33
N GLN A 615 23.42 31.69 16.15
CA GLN A 615 22.99 32.96 15.59
C GLN A 615 23.10 32.85 14.06
N ILE A 616 21.97 32.93 13.36
CA ILE A 616 21.96 33.04 11.90
C ILE A 616 22.03 34.55 11.58
N SER A 617 22.94 34.95 10.69
CA SER A 617 22.87 36.28 10.08
C SER A 617 21.55 36.37 9.32
N ILE A 618 20.66 37.25 9.77
CA ILE A 618 19.34 37.51 9.17
C ILE A 618 19.48 37.77 7.66
#